data_AF-A0A8S1JPP4-F1
#
_entry.id   AF-A0A8S1JPP4-F1
#
_cell.length_a   1.000
_cell.length_b   1.000
_cell.length_c   1.000
_cell.angle_alpha   90.00
_cell.angle_beta   90.00
_cell.angle_gamma   90.00
#
_symmetry.space_group_name_H-M   'P 1'
#
loop_
_entity.id
_entity.type
_entity.pdbx_description
1 polymer ?
#
loop_
_entity_poly.entity_id
_entity_poly.type
_entity_poly.pdbx_seq_one_letter_code
_entity_poly.pdbx_strand_id
1 'polypeptide(L)'
;MNKLISTVVKSMQSQAPLYAYHFPNGSVYNNPAVTAKRIIKVVGERLRKIDPERWESTPITFNTNWNDAAGYVDVATCIHIHDALEKEFGIEIKDRAFLVSSIETAFYIVNIHHDSH
;
A
#
# COMPACT_ATOMS: atom_id res chain seq x y z
N MET A 1 29.79 -15.75 -43.49
CA MET A 1 28.41 -15.65 -44.00
C MET A 1 27.43 -16.02 -42.89
N ASN A 2 26.58 -15.05 -42.52
CA ASN A 2 25.23 -15.12 -41.93
C ASN A 2 24.92 -15.91 -40.65
N LYS A 3 24.61 -15.18 -39.56
CA LYS A 3 23.32 -15.17 -38.81
C LYS A 3 23.46 -14.17 -37.63
N LEU A 4 22.87 -12.97 -37.71
CA LEU A 4 21.49 -12.57 -37.36
C LEU A 4 21.27 -12.29 -35.85
N ILE A 5 21.08 -10.99 -35.56
CA ILE A 5 20.08 -10.37 -34.65
C ILE A 5 20.15 -10.67 -33.14
N SER A 6 20.33 -9.60 -32.33
CA SER A 6 19.32 -9.13 -31.34
C SER A 6 19.98 -8.46 -30.14
N THR A 7 19.94 -7.12 -30.15
CA THR A 7 19.57 -6.25 -29.03
C THR A 7 19.74 -6.83 -27.62
N VAL A 8 20.87 -6.51 -26.98
CA VAL A 8 20.98 -6.60 -25.51
C VAL A 8 21.00 -5.16 -24.98
N VAL A 9 19.81 -4.55 -24.94
CA VAL A 9 19.56 -3.48 -23.96
C VAL A 9 19.42 -4.21 -22.63
N LYS A 10 20.55 -4.43 -21.95
CA LYS A 10 20.58 -4.90 -20.57
C LYS A 10 19.92 -3.80 -19.74
N SER A 11 18.67 -4.04 -19.38
CA SER A 11 17.92 -3.21 -18.45
C SER A 11 18.74 -3.03 -17.18
N MET A 12 19.04 -1.77 -16.83
CA MET A 12 19.37 -1.41 -15.46
C MET A 12 18.12 -1.61 -14.61
N GLN A 13 17.83 -2.86 -14.26
CA GLN A 13 16.95 -3.17 -13.14
C GLN A 13 17.75 -2.82 -11.89
N SER A 14 17.49 -1.63 -11.36
CA SER A 14 17.86 -1.27 -10.01
C SER A 14 17.39 -2.38 -9.08
N GLN A 15 18.33 -3.12 -8.51
CA GLN A 15 18.08 -4.10 -7.46
C GLN A 15 17.48 -3.36 -6.26
N ALA A 16 16.16 -3.33 -6.17
CA ALA A 16 15.50 -3.07 -4.91
C ALA A 16 15.77 -4.29 -4.01
N PRO A 17 16.21 -4.10 -2.76
CA PRO A 17 16.54 -5.22 -1.88
C PRO A 17 15.26 -6.03 -1.60
N LEU A 18 15.30 -7.32 -1.93
CA LEU A 18 14.32 -8.32 -1.51
C LEU A 18 14.46 -8.50 0.01
N TYR A 19 13.68 -7.74 0.79
CA TYR A 19 13.48 -8.05 2.20
C TYR A 19 12.70 -9.38 2.28
N ALA A 20 13.41 -10.44 2.65
CA ALA A 20 12.80 -11.73 2.98
C ALA A 20 12.04 -11.58 4.30
N TYR A 21 10.72 -11.53 4.22
CA TYR A 21 9.85 -11.36 5.39
C TYR A 21 9.72 -12.69 6.16
N HIS A 22 10.04 -12.65 7.46
CA HIS A 22 9.79 -13.74 8.40
C HIS A 22 8.44 -13.50 9.10
N PHE A 23 7.47 -14.41 8.93
CA PHE A 23 6.16 -14.33 9.56
C PHE A 23 6.07 -15.35 10.72
N PRO A 24 5.82 -14.92 11.98
CA PRO A 24 5.57 -15.86 13.07
C PRO A 24 4.13 -16.39 13.05
N ASN A 25 3.95 -17.65 13.46
CA ASN A 25 2.68 -18.37 13.40
C ASN A 25 1.75 -18.06 14.61
N GLY A 26 0.76 -17.18 14.45
CA GLY A 26 -0.42 -17.00 15.33
C GLY A 26 -1.80 -17.17 14.65
N SER A 27 -2.64 -18.07 15.15
CA SER A 27 -3.98 -18.45 14.63
C SER A 27 -4.80 -17.39 13.85
N VAL A 28 -5.16 -17.74 12.61
CA VAL A 28 -6.23 -17.16 11.74
C VAL A 28 -6.03 -15.71 11.22
N TYR A 29 -5.07 -14.93 11.72
CA TYR A 29 -4.80 -13.56 11.26
C TYR A 29 -3.48 -13.37 10.48
N ASN A 30 -2.69 -14.44 10.21
CA ASN A 30 -1.37 -14.33 9.54
C ASN A 30 -1.36 -14.49 8.02
N ASN A 31 -2.46 -14.25 7.31
CA ASN A 31 -2.38 -14.31 5.84
C ASN A 31 -2.15 -12.90 5.29
N PRO A 32 -0.89 -12.51 4.98
CA PRO A 32 -0.58 -11.18 4.50
C PRO A 32 -1.37 -10.83 3.23
N ALA A 33 -1.69 -11.81 2.38
CA ALA A 33 -2.49 -11.57 1.20
C ALA A 33 -3.96 -11.24 1.53
N VAL A 34 -4.52 -11.78 2.62
CA VAL A 34 -5.89 -11.47 3.06
C VAL A 34 -5.93 -10.07 3.68
N THR A 35 -4.96 -9.74 4.54
CA THR A 35 -4.83 -8.40 5.13
C THR A 35 -4.65 -7.35 4.04
N ALA A 36 -3.75 -7.58 3.07
CA ALA A 36 -3.56 -6.68 1.94
C ALA A 36 -4.84 -6.46 1.12
N LYS A 37 -5.59 -7.53 0.83
CA LYS A 37 -6.88 -7.41 0.12
C LYS A 37 -7.90 -6.59 0.91
N ARG A 38 -7.97 -6.76 2.22
CA ARG A 38 -8.89 -6.00 3.09
C ARG A 38 -8.51 -4.53 3.13
N ILE A 39 -7.22 -4.21 3.25
CA ILE A 39 -6.70 -2.83 3.19
C ILE A 39 -7.02 -2.19 1.84
N ILE A 40 -6.70 -2.86 0.73
CA ILE A 40 -7.00 -2.36 -0.62
C ILE A 40 -8.49 -2.06 -0.79
N LYS A 41 -9.36 -2.93 -0.28
CA LYS A 41 -10.81 -2.73 -0.32
C LYS A 41 -11.21 -1.47 0.45
N VAL A 42 -10.84 -1.37 1.72
CA VAL A 42 -11.25 -0.27 2.62
C VAL A 42 -10.69 1.08 2.16
N VAL A 43 -9.41 1.10 1.79
CA VAL A 43 -8.77 2.30 1.23
C VAL A 43 -9.44 2.68 -0.08
N GLY A 44 -9.71 1.73 -0.98
CA GLY A 44 -10.37 2.03 -2.24
C GLY A 44 -11.79 2.56 -2.09
N GLU A 45 -12.58 2.02 -1.16
CA GLU A 45 -13.91 2.56 -0.83
C GLU A 45 -13.80 3.98 -0.28
N ARG A 46 -12.81 4.25 0.57
CA ARG A 46 -12.60 5.57 1.15
C ARG A 46 -12.13 6.59 0.12
N LEU A 47 -11.19 6.24 -0.75
CA LEU A 47 -10.69 7.11 -1.82
C LEU A 47 -11.82 7.54 -2.77
N ARG A 48 -12.66 6.60 -3.22
CA ARG A 48 -13.82 6.91 -4.08
C ARG A 48 -14.87 7.77 -3.39
N LYS A 49 -15.00 7.66 -2.06
CA LYS A 49 -15.91 8.50 -1.30
C LYS A 49 -15.43 9.96 -1.19
N ILE A 50 -14.12 10.17 -1.08
CA ILE A 50 -13.52 11.51 -0.91
C ILE A 50 -13.41 12.22 -2.26
N ASP A 51 -12.90 11.52 -3.28
CA ASP A 51 -12.62 12.06 -4.60
C ASP A 51 -12.99 11.02 -5.67
N PRO A 52 -14.29 10.90 -6.00
CA PRO A 52 -14.76 9.93 -6.99
C PRO A 52 -14.20 10.22 -8.39
N GLU A 53 -14.03 11.50 -8.76
CA GLU A 53 -13.51 11.87 -10.08
C GLU A 53 -12.13 11.27 -10.35
N ARG A 54 -11.29 11.23 -9.31
CA ARG A 54 -9.95 10.66 -9.37
C ARG A 54 -9.92 9.13 -9.26
N TRP A 55 -10.79 8.54 -8.43
CA TRP A 55 -10.60 7.15 -7.98
C TRP A 55 -11.64 6.14 -8.49
N GLU A 56 -12.75 6.58 -9.09
CA GLU A 56 -13.83 5.68 -9.51
C GLU A 56 -13.37 4.68 -10.59
N SER A 57 -12.67 5.17 -11.60
CA SER A 57 -12.13 4.38 -12.71
C SER A 57 -10.70 3.87 -12.47
N THR A 58 -10.09 4.23 -11.34
CA THR A 58 -8.70 3.89 -11.04
C THR A 58 -8.62 2.56 -10.27
N PRO A 59 -7.89 1.55 -10.78
CA PRO A 59 -7.68 0.31 -10.04
C PRO A 59 -6.78 0.58 -8.83
N ILE A 60 -7.26 0.18 -7.65
CA ILE A 60 -6.49 0.27 -6.41
C ILE A 60 -5.68 -1.02 -6.26
N THR A 61 -4.36 -0.87 -6.18
CA THR A 61 -3.39 -1.97 -6.12
C THR A 61 -2.44 -1.76 -4.95
N PHE A 62 -1.56 -2.72 -4.68
CA PHE A 62 -0.58 -2.59 -3.60
C PHE A 62 0.37 -1.39 -3.77
N ASN A 63 0.62 -0.97 -5.02
CA ASN A 63 1.52 0.14 -5.34
C ASN A 63 0.79 1.50 -5.41
N THR A 64 -0.48 1.57 -4.99
CA THR A 64 -1.25 2.81 -5.03
C THR A 64 -0.75 3.79 -3.95
N ASN A 65 -0.47 5.01 -4.40
CA ASN A 65 -0.09 6.16 -3.56
C ASN A 65 -1.11 7.28 -3.79
N TRP A 66 -1.43 8.05 -2.76
CA TRP A 66 -2.31 9.22 -2.89
C TRP A 66 -1.50 10.51 -2.89
N ASN A 67 -1.07 10.89 -4.09
CA ASN A 67 -0.35 12.14 -4.33
C ASN A 67 -1.27 13.24 -4.86
N ASP A 68 -0.98 14.51 -4.68
CA ASP A 68 -1.68 15.62 -5.32
C ASP A 68 -1.34 15.72 -6.82
N ALA A 69 -1.93 16.70 -7.50
CA ALA A 69 -1.69 16.95 -8.93
C ALA A 69 -0.23 17.34 -9.25
N ALA A 70 0.53 17.81 -8.26
CA ALA A 70 1.93 18.15 -8.39
C ALA A 70 2.86 16.97 -8.05
N GLY A 71 2.31 15.82 -7.64
CA GLY A 71 3.05 14.61 -7.30
C GLY A 71 3.54 14.54 -5.86
N TYR A 72 3.15 15.49 -5.00
CA TYR A 72 3.46 15.46 -3.57
C TYR A 72 2.43 14.64 -2.80
N VAL A 73 2.75 14.17 -1.60
CA VAL A 73 1.80 13.42 -0.78
C VAL A 73 0.60 14.31 -0.42
N ASP A 74 -0.61 13.83 -0.72
CA ASP A 74 -1.83 14.53 -0.34
C ASP A 74 -2.20 14.22 1.12
N VAL A 75 -1.79 15.12 2.01
CA VAL A 75 -1.99 14.99 3.46
C VAL A 75 -3.47 14.94 3.84
N ALA A 76 -4.36 15.61 3.10
CA ALA A 76 -5.79 15.57 3.40
C ALA A 76 -6.36 14.18 3.14
N THR A 77 -5.96 13.55 2.03
CA THR A 77 -6.30 12.16 1.75
C THR A 77 -5.72 11.22 2.81
N CYS A 78 -4.48 11.42 3.25
CA CYS A 78 -3.88 10.62 4.32
C CYS A 78 -4.78 10.59 5.57
N ILE A 79 -5.21 11.74 6.08
CA ILE A 79 -6.02 11.84 7.31
C ILE A 79 -7.30 10.99 7.19
N HIS A 80 -7.98 11.05 6.04
CA HIS A 80 -9.19 10.25 5.85
C HIS A 80 -8.92 8.74 5.75
N ILE A 81 -7.76 8.35 5.23
CA ILE A 81 -7.35 6.94 5.18
C ILE A 81 -7.02 6.42 6.58
N HIS A 82 -6.43 7.23 7.46
CA HIS A 82 -6.15 6.82 8.84
C HIS A 82 -7.45 6.47 9.56
N ASP A 83 -8.43 7.37 9.58
CA ASP A 83 -9.77 7.13 10.17
C ASP A 83 -10.41 5.84 9.65
N ALA A 84 -10.29 5.59 8.34
CA ALA A 84 -10.84 4.38 7.74
C ALA A 84 -10.14 3.09 8.23
N LEU A 85 -8.82 3.12 8.36
CA LEU A 85 -8.04 1.97 8.83
C LEU A 85 -8.23 1.73 10.33
N GLU A 86 -8.21 2.78 11.14
CA GLU A 86 -8.47 2.70 12.58
C GLU A 86 -9.83 2.05 12.86
N LYS A 87 -10.88 2.48 12.16
CA LYS A 87 -12.22 1.92 12.31
C LYS A 87 -12.33 0.47 11.84
N GLU A 88 -11.67 0.12 10.74
CA GLU A 88 -11.77 -1.22 10.15
C GLU A 88 -11.01 -2.29 10.94
N PHE A 89 -9.82 -1.92 11.45
CA PHE A 89 -8.91 -2.84 12.13
C PHE A 89 -8.89 -2.67 13.65
N GLY A 90 -9.54 -1.64 14.20
CA GLY A 90 -9.56 -1.36 15.63
C GLY A 90 -8.19 -0.95 16.17
N ILE A 91 -7.39 -0.26 15.35
CA ILE A 91 -6.03 0.20 15.68
C ILE A 91 -6.02 1.71 15.96
N GLU A 92 -4.96 2.21 16.59
CA GLU A 92 -4.71 3.64 16.79
C GLU A 92 -3.45 4.04 16.00
N ILE A 93 -3.63 4.85 14.96
CA ILE A 93 -2.54 5.35 14.13
C ILE A 93 -2.12 6.71 14.66
N LYS A 94 -0.91 6.78 15.22
CA LYS A 94 -0.36 8.04 15.71
C LYS A 94 0.19 8.87 14.56
N ASP A 95 -0.62 9.81 14.05
CA ASP A 95 -0.29 10.76 12.97
C ASP A 95 1.07 11.44 13.14
N ARG A 96 1.47 11.74 14.39
CA ARG A 96 2.75 12.38 14.71
C ARG A 96 3.98 11.53 14.40
N ALA A 97 3.80 10.21 14.29
CA ALA A 97 4.89 9.26 14.05
C ALA A 97 4.87 8.73 12.62
N PHE A 98 3.69 8.54 12.02
CA PHE A 98 3.56 7.91 10.71
C PHE A 98 2.47 8.58 9.87
N LEU A 99 2.81 8.90 8.62
CA LEU A 99 1.83 9.31 7.62
C LEU A 99 1.58 8.13 6.68
N VAL A 100 0.39 7.53 6.76
CA VAL A 100 -0.08 6.58 5.75
C VAL A 100 -0.23 7.33 4.42
N SER A 101 0.65 7.07 3.46
CA SER A 101 0.66 7.72 2.13
C SER A 101 0.44 6.75 0.97
N SER A 102 0.45 5.44 1.26
CA SER A 102 0.31 4.36 0.29
C SER A 102 -0.33 3.12 0.90
N ILE A 103 -0.77 2.21 0.04
CA ILE A 103 -1.25 0.88 0.49
C ILE A 103 -0.14 0.11 1.21
N GLU A 104 1.12 0.26 0.78
CA GLU A 104 2.25 -0.39 1.43
C GLU A 104 2.47 0.11 2.86
N THR A 105 2.38 1.43 3.09
CA THR A 105 2.48 2.01 4.43
C THR A 105 1.30 1.59 5.31
N ALA A 106 0.09 1.56 4.76
CA ALA A 106 -1.08 1.04 5.47
C ALA A 106 -0.88 -0.41 5.90
N PHE A 107 -0.37 -1.26 5.00
CA PHE A 107 -0.08 -2.66 5.28
C PHE A 107 0.98 -2.82 6.38
N TYR A 108 2.05 -2.04 6.33
CA TYR A 108 3.10 -2.06 7.36
C TYR A 108 2.54 -1.70 8.74
N ILE A 109 1.78 -0.60 8.84
CA ILE A 109 1.23 -0.12 10.12
C ILE A 109 0.24 -1.14 10.68
N VAL A 110 -0.70 -1.62 9.87
CA VAL A 110 -1.69 -2.61 10.29
C VAL A 110 -1.00 -3.87 10.84
N ASN A 111 0.04 -4.39 10.16
CA ASN A 111 0.75 -5.57 10.65
C ASN A 111 1.52 -5.32 11.96
N ILE A 112 2.18 -4.16 12.13
CA ILE A 112 2.86 -3.84 13.40
C ILE A 112 1.88 -3.87 14.57
N HIS A 113 0.69 -3.29 14.39
CA HIS A 113 -0.32 -3.28 15.43
C HIS A 113 -0.87 -4.68 15.73
N HIS A 114 -0.97 -5.56 14.72
CA HIS A 114 -1.40 -6.94 14.91
C HIS A 114 -0.34 -7.83 15.59
N ASP A 115 0.95 -7.60 15.35
CA ASP A 115 2.04 -8.37 15.97
C ASP A 115 2.35 -7.94 17.43
N SER A 116 1.71 -6.87 17.92
CA SER A 116 1.97 -6.28 19.24
C SER A 116 1.08 -6.81 20.37
N HIS A 117 0.25 -7.83 20.13
CA HIS A 117 -0.71 -8.39 21.09
C HIS A 117 -0.51 -9.88 21.37
#